data_AF-A0A920HTK6-F1
#
_entry.id   AF-A0A920HTK6-F1
#
_cell.length_a   1.000
_cell.length_b   1.000
_cell.length_c   1.000
_cell.angle_alpha   90.00
_cell.angle_beta   90.00
_cell.angle_gamma   90.00
#
_symmetry.space_group_name_H-M   'P 1'
#
loop_
_entity.id
_entity.type
_entity.pdbx_description
1 polymer ?
#
loop_
_entity_poly.entity_id
_entity_poly.type
_entity_poly.pdbx_seq_one_letter_code
_entity_poly.pdbx_strand_id
1 'polypeptide(L)' 'MDQLGIAPQCGFSSTEEGNIISFDDQKRKLELVIETSNKIWGE' A
#
# COMPACT_ATOMS: atom_id res chain seq x y z
N MET A 1 -0.93 2.48 -22.14
CA MET A 1 -1.51 1.93 -20.89
C MET A 1 -0.61 2.36 -19.74
N ASP A 2 -0.17 3.62 -19.76
CA ASP A 2 1.14 4.02 -19.20
C ASP A 2 0.98 5.00 -18.03
N GLN A 3 -0.27 5.16 -17.57
CA GLN A 3 -0.66 6.06 -16.48
C GLN A 3 -1.42 5.28 -15.40
N LEU A 4 -0.95 4.07 -15.08
CA LEU A 4 -1.49 3.26 -14.00
C LEU A 4 -0.53 3.29 -12.81
N GLY A 5 -1.10 3.19 -11.60
CA GLY A 5 -0.35 3.10 -10.36
C GLY A 5 -1.04 2.13 -9.39
N ILE A 6 -0.29 1.65 -8.40
CA ILE A 6 -0.80 0.74 -7.36
C ILE A 6 -0.82 1.48 -6.04
N ALA A 7 -1.90 1.30 -5.30
CA ALA A 7 -2.09 1.85 -3.98
C ALA A 7 -2.84 0.86 -3.08
N PRO A 8 -2.81 1.03 -1.75
CA PRO A 8 -3.73 0.34 -0.85
C PRO A 8 -5.19 0.64 -1.20
N GLN A 9 -6.08 -0.28 -0.84
CA GLN A 9 -7.53 -0.13 -1.06
C GLN A 9 -8.16 1.09 -0.35
N CYS A 10 -7.65 1.42 0.84
CA CYS A 10 -8.07 2.54 1.67
C CYS A 10 -6.88 3.03 2.52
N GLY A 11 -7.02 4.21 3.13
CA GLY A 11 -6.03 4.73 4.07
C GLY A 11 -6.00 3.94 5.38
N PHE A 12 -4.87 3.99 6.09
CA PHE A 12 -4.69 3.28 7.38
C PHE A 12 -5.53 3.86 8.53
N SER A 13 -6.13 5.03 8.36
CA SER A 13 -7.09 5.63 9.32
C SER A 13 -8.46 5.86 8.67
N SER A 14 -8.93 4.89 7.89
CA SER A 14 -10.18 4.99 7.14
C SER A 14 -11.45 4.82 7.98
N THR A 15 -11.31 4.56 9.29
CA THR A 15 -12.40 4.51 10.27
C THR A 15 -12.23 5.66 11.27
N GLU A 16 -13.35 6.17 11.83
CA GLU A 16 -13.33 7.23 12.87
C GLU A 16 -12.46 6.84 14.07
N GLU A 17 -12.45 5.56 14.43
CA GLU A 17 -11.69 5.00 15.55
C GLU A 17 -10.23 4.67 15.19
N GLY A 18 -9.83 4.84 13.92
CA GLY A 18 -8.56 4.34 13.37
C GLY A 18 -8.57 2.81 13.16
N ASN A 19 -7.72 2.30 12.27
CA ASN A 19 -7.56 0.85 12.15
C ASN A 19 -6.65 0.33 13.27
N ILE A 20 -7.00 -0.80 13.87
CA ILE A 20 -6.14 -1.53 14.81
C ILE A 20 -5.04 -2.24 14.01
N ILE A 21 -4.04 -1.46 13.59
CA ILE A 21 -2.90 -1.92 12.80
C ILE A 21 -1.63 -1.30 13.36
N SER A 22 -0.64 -2.15 13.63
CA SER A 22 0.64 -1.68 14.14
C SER A 22 1.38 -0.83 13.10
N PHE A 23 2.30 0.02 13.54
CA PHE A 23 3.16 0.78 12.62
C PHE A 23 3.95 -0.16 11.69
N ASP A 24 4.43 -1.28 12.21
CA ASP A 24 5.17 -2.28 11.42
C ASP A 24 4.30 -2.90 10.34
N ASP A 25 3.03 -3.20 10.64
CA ASP A 25 2.09 -3.72 9.65
C ASP A 25 1.74 -2.68 8.58
N GLN A 26 1.62 -1.40 8.95
CA GLN A 26 1.45 -0.31 7.98
C GLN A 26 2.65 -0.22 7.03
N LYS A 27 3.87 -0.32 7.58
CA LYS A 27 5.11 -0.33 6.79
C LYS A 27 5.16 -1.51 5.82
N ARG A 28 4.86 -2.73 6.29
CA ARG A 28 4.84 -3.95 5.47
C ARG A 28 3.83 -3.86 4.33
N LYS A 29 2.67 -3.22 4.56
CA LYS A 29 1.68 -2.98 3.50
C LYS A 29 2.22 -2.02 2.42
N LEU A 30 2.97 -0.99 2.79
CA LEU A 30 3.60 -0.08 1.83
C LEU A 30 4.74 -0.78 1.07
N GLU A 31 5.56 -1.59 1.75
CA GLU A 31 6.60 -2.41 1.13
C GLU A 31 6.02 -3.34 0.06
N LEU A 32 4.88 -3.99 0.35
CA LEU A 32 4.17 -4.83 -0.62
C LEU A 32 3.72 -4.06 -1.86
N VAL A 33 3.24 -2.81 -1.72
CA VAL A 33 2.86 -1.97 -2.87
C VAL A 33 4.06 -1.69 -3.76
N ILE A 34 5.21 -1.33 -3.17
CA ILE A 34 6.46 -1.09 -3.89
C ILE A 34 6.94 -2.36 -4.59
N GLU A 35 6.98 -3.48 -3.88
CA GLU A 35 7.38 -4.78 -4.43
C GLU A 35 6.49 -5.17 -5.61
N THR A 36 5.18 -5.01 -5.48
CA THR A 36 4.23 -5.32 -6.55
C THR A 36 4.41 -4.40 -7.75
N SER A 37 4.61 -3.10 -7.52
CA SER A 37 4.92 -2.14 -8.59
C SER A 37 6.18 -2.54 -9.36
N ASN A 38 7.24 -2.94 -8.65
CA ASN A 38 8.49 -3.39 -9.25
C ASN A 38 8.31 -4.70 -10.04
N LYS A 39 7.47 -5.64 -9.57
CA LYS A 39 7.18 -6.88 -10.31
C LYS A 39 6.46 -6.65 -11.64
N ILE A 40 5.69 -5.57 -11.76
CA ILE A 40 4.87 -5.29 -12.95
C ILE A 40 5.62 -4.37 -13.92
N TRP A 41 6.32 -3.35 -13.40
CA TRP A 41 6.94 -2.29 -14.21
C TRP A 41 8.43 -2.02 -13.92
N GLY A 42 9.06 -2.72 -12.97
CA GLY A 42 10.50 -2.62 -12.77
C GLY A 42 11.25 -3.20 -13.97
N GLU A 43 12.44 -2.68 -14.27
CA GLU A 43 13.34 -3.24 -15.30
C GLU A 43 13.71 -4.70 -15.01
#